data_AF-A0A3A6QT06-F1
#
_entry.id   AF-A0A3A6QT06-F1
#
_cell.length_a   1.000
_cell.length_b   1.000
_cell.length_c   1.000
_cell.angle_alpha   90.00
_cell.angle_beta   90.00
_cell.angle_gamma   90.00
#
_symmetry.space_group_name_H-M   'P 1'
#
loop_
_entity.id
_entity.type
_entity.pdbx_description
1 polymer ?
#
loop_
_entity_poly.entity_id
_entity_poly.type
_entity_poly.pdbx_seq_one_letter_code
_entity_poly.pdbx_strand_id
1 'polypeptide(L)'
;MRGTDGPAGGYPAGVETETIFEVAIPTSCRDRIDEAVLGEALAVLEAHGVAHYRVSPVGGLKVFVGIHRPDAEYESIRDELADAAYGLREHGAADGFRRLRVGLTDS
;
A
#
# COMPACT_ATOMS: atom_id res chain seq x y z
N MET A 1 25.07 5.12 -8.65
CA MET A 1 24.05 4.18 -9.16
C MET A 1 22.76 4.51 -8.39
N ARG A 2 21.85 5.29 -8.98
CA ARG A 2 20.61 5.76 -8.34
C ARG A 2 19.53 4.72 -8.61
N GLY A 3 19.08 4.03 -7.58
CA GLY A 3 18.01 3.03 -7.69
C GLY A 3 16.63 3.67 -7.56
N THR A 4 15.85 3.48 -8.62
CA THR A 4 14.41 3.14 -8.65
C THR A 4 13.40 4.16 -8.13
N ASP A 5 12.92 4.98 -9.07
CA ASP A 5 11.54 5.47 -9.08
C ASP A 5 10.60 4.27 -9.30
N GLY A 6 10.02 3.77 -8.20
CA GLY A 6 9.12 2.61 -8.07
C GLY A 6 8.73 2.44 -6.59
N PRO A 7 7.73 1.59 -6.23
CA PRO A 7 7.10 1.55 -4.90
C PRO A 7 8.10 1.48 -3.73
N ALA A 8 7.76 2.13 -2.62
CA ALA A 8 8.64 2.49 -1.52
C ALA A 8 9.60 1.37 -1.04
N GLY A 9 10.85 1.41 -1.53
CA GLY A 9 11.99 0.67 -1.01
C GLY A 9 11.93 -0.85 -1.21
N GLY A 10 13.04 -1.42 -1.68
CA GLY A 10 13.19 -2.87 -1.83
C GLY A 10 12.90 -3.65 -0.53
N TYR A 11 12.49 -4.91 -0.69
CA TYR A 11 12.37 -5.81 0.45
C TYR A 11 13.76 -6.09 1.07
N PRO A 12 13.83 -6.40 2.38
CA PRO A 12 15.06 -6.93 2.98
C PRO A 12 15.60 -8.13 2.20
N ALA A 13 16.92 -8.32 2.22
CA ALA A 13 17.57 -9.45 1.57
C ALA A 13 16.95 -10.79 2.04
N GLY A 14 16.67 -11.68 1.09
CA GLY A 14 16.08 -13.00 1.36
C GLY A 14 14.55 -13.04 1.37
N VAL A 15 13.84 -11.92 1.13
CA VAL A 15 12.40 -11.95 0.86
C VAL A 15 12.17 -12.30 -0.60
N GLU A 16 11.60 -13.46 -0.85
CA GLU A 16 11.13 -13.86 -2.17
C GLU A 16 9.82 -13.14 -2.50
N THR A 17 9.72 -12.66 -3.75
CA THR A 17 8.55 -11.94 -4.24
C THR A 17 8.10 -12.46 -5.60
N GLU A 18 6.80 -12.43 -5.84
CA GLU A 18 6.19 -12.52 -7.16
C GLU A 18 5.61 -11.15 -7.57
N THR A 19 5.33 -10.94 -8.85
CA THR A 19 4.77 -9.68 -9.35
C THR A 19 3.32 -9.85 -9.76
N ILE A 20 2.42 -9.01 -9.24
CA ILE A 20 0.99 -8.95 -9.58
C ILE A 20 0.59 -7.48 -9.69
N PHE A 21 -0.13 -7.10 -10.75
CA PHE A 21 -0.46 -5.69 -11.05
C PHE A 21 0.77 -4.77 -10.98
N GLU A 22 1.92 -5.25 -11.47
CA GLU A 22 3.21 -4.53 -11.41
C GLU A 22 3.74 -4.25 -9.98
N VAL A 23 3.10 -4.81 -8.95
CA VAL A 23 3.50 -4.74 -7.55
C VAL A 23 4.23 -6.00 -7.13
N ALA A 24 5.39 -5.83 -6.47
CA ALA A 24 6.10 -6.94 -5.85
C ALA A 24 5.41 -7.39 -4.55
N ILE A 25 4.99 -8.65 -4.52
CA ILE A 25 4.27 -9.30 -3.43
C ILE A 25 5.15 -10.37 -2.79
N PRO A 26 5.35 -10.37 -1.46
CA PRO A 26 6.05 -11.44 -0.77
C PRO A 26 5.31 -12.77 -0.92
N THR A 27 6.01 -13.81 -1.36
CA THR A 27 5.44 -15.15 -1.50
C THR A 27 4.91 -15.69 -0.17
N SER A 28 5.49 -15.25 0.95
CA SER A 28 5.06 -15.61 2.33
C SER A 28 3.70 -15.07 2.76
N CYS A 29 3.09 -14.16 2.00
CA CYS A 29 1.74 -13.66 2.27
C CYS A 29 0.81 -13.73 1.07
N ARG A 30 1.23 -14.41 0.00
CA ARG A 30 0.49 -14.47 -1.26
C ARG A 30 -0.92 -15.06 -1.10
N ASP A 31 -1.02 -16.11 -0.30
CA ASP A 31 -2.24 -16.84 0.05
C ASP A 31 -3.25 -16.00 0.84
N ARG A 32 -2.81 -14.86 1.37
CA ARG A 32 -3.59 -13.91 2.17
C ARG A 32 -3.90 -12.63 1.40
N ILE A 33 -3.77 -12.65 0.07
CA ILE A 33 -4.04 -11.51 -0.80
C ILE A 33 -5.13 -11.88 -1.78
N ASP A 34 -6.25 -11.18 -1.65
CA ASP A 34 -7.27 -11.08 -2.66
C ASP A 34 -6.82 -10.07 -3.73
N GLU A 35 -6.76 -10.54 -4.97
CA GLU A 35 -6.31 -9.75 -6.11
C GLU A 35 -7.32 -8.68 -6.52
N ALA A 36 -8.62 -8.91 -6.35
CA ALA A 36 -9.64 -7.91 -6.64
C ALA A 36 -9.51 -6.73 -5.67
N VAL A 37 -9.36 -7.05 -4.38
CA VAL A 37 -9.08 -6.08 -3.31
C VAL A 37 -7.80 -5.28 -3.59
N LEU A 38 -6.73 -5.97 -3.98
CA LEU A 38 -5.48 -5.31 -4.33
C LEU A 38 -5.66 -4.37 -5.53
N GLY A 39 -6.34 -4.81 -6.58
CA GLY A 39 -6.58 -4.01 -7.78
C GLY A 39 -7.39 -2.74 -7.50
N GLU A 40 -8.47 -2.85 -6.72
CA GLU A 40 -9.30 -1.72 -6.30
C GLU A 40 -8.52 -0.73 -5.43
N ALA A 41 -7.73 -1.22 -4.46
CA ALA A 41 -6.86 -0.36 -3.65
C ALA A 41 -5.83 0.38 -4.52
N LEU A 42 -5.21 -0.30 -5.50
CA LEU A 42 -4.26 0.32 -6.41
C LEU A 42 -4.90 1.39 -7.31
N ALA A 43 -6.13 1.18 -7.77
CA ALA A 43 -6.88 2.16 -8.55
C ALA A 43 -7.13 3.45 -7.76
N VAL A 44 -7.47 3.36 -6.46
CA VAL A 44 -7.59 4.53 -5.57
C VAL A 44 -6.24 5.25 -5.46
N LEU A 45 -5.15 4.51 -5.23
CA LEU A 45 -3.83 5.13 -5.13
C LEU A 45 -3.41 5.84 -6.42
N GLU A 46 -3.69 5.25 -7.58
CA GLU A 46 -3.44 5.87 -8.89
C GLU A 46 -4.25 7.15 -9.08
N ALA A 47 -5.56 7.13 -8.77
CA ALA A 47 -6.43 8.30 -8.88
C ALA A 47 -5.96 9.48 -8.03
N HIS A 48 -5.37 9.20 -6.87
CA HIS A 48 -4.80 10.21 -5.96
C HIS A 48 -3.30 10.47 -6.19
N GLY A 49 -2.69 9.89 -7.23
CA GLY A 49 -1.27 10.05 -7.53
C GLY A 49 -0.33 9.60 -6.40
N VAL A 50 -0.73 8.59 -5.63
CA VAL A 50 0.06 8.02 -4.54
C VAL A 50 0.97 6.93 -5.09
N ALA A 51 2.24 7.26 -5.34
CA ALA A 51 3.22 6.33 -5.89
C ALA A 51 3.97 5.51 -4.81
N HIS A 52 3.80 5.88 -3.53
CA HIS A 52 4.63 5.35 -2.45
C HIS A 52 3.80 4.38 -1.59
N TYR A 53 3.86 3.10 -1.93
CA TYR A 53 3.17 2.01 -1.24
C TYR A 53 3.96 0.70 -1.34
N ARG A 54 3.60 -0.31 -0.53
CA ARG A 54 4.24 -1.64 -0.55
C ARG A 54 3.37 -2.69 0.16
N VAL A 55 3.40 -3.94 -0.32
CA VAL A 55 2.82 -5.08 0.39
C VAL A 55 3.72 -5.54 1.55
N SER A 56 3.13 -5.71 2.73
CA SER A 56 3.88 -6.14 3.90
C SER A 56 4.05 -7.67 3.91
N PRO A 57 5.22 -8.23 4.30
CA PRO A 57 5.39 -9.68 4.46
C PRO A 57 4.43 -10.32 5.49
N VAL A 58 3.88 -9.50 6.41
CA VAL A 58 2.85 -9.92 7.35
C VAL A 58 1.41 -9.78 6.80
N GLY A 59 1.26 -9.48 5.51
CA GLY A 59 0.00 -9.22 4.82
C GLY A 59 -0.45 -7.75 4.89
N GLY A 60 -1.23 -7.33 3.89
CA GLY A 60 -1.78 -5.98 3.76
C GLY A 60 -0.91 -5.01 2.96
N LEU A 61 -1.54 -3.97 2.42
CA LEU A 61 -0.91 -2.89 1.67
C LEU A 61 -0.59 -1.73 2.61
N LYS A 62 0.69 -1.38 2.71
CA LYS A 62 1.16 -0.17 3.40
C LYS A 62 1.21 0.97 2.40
N VAL A 63 0.48 2.04 2.69
CA VAL A 63 0.41 3.24 1.86
C VAL A 63 1.10 4.39 2.61
N PHE A 64 1.98 5.11 1.92
CA PHE A 64 2.74 6.23 2.46
C PHE A 64 2.22 7.53 1.83
N VAL A 65 1.41 8.25 2.58
CA VAL A 65 0.84 9.54 2.18
C VAL A 65 1.73 10.65 2.74
N GLY A 66 2.29 11.51 1.90
CA GLY A 66 3.23 12.55 2.34
C GLY A 66 2.63 13.47 3.41
N ILE A 67 3.41 13.81 4.44
CA ILE A 67 2.96 14.71 5.53
C ILE A 67 2.62 16.12 5.02
N HIS A 68 3.21 16.52 3.89
CA HIS A 68 2.95 17.81 3.25
C HIS A 68 1.68 17.83 2.40
N ARG A 69 1.01 16.69 2.19
CA ARG A 69 -0.30 16.69 1.53
C ARG A 69 -1.32 17.38 2.46
N PRO A 70 -2.22 18.22 1.92
CA PRO A 70 -3.32 18.79 2.69
C PRO A 70 -4.12 17.73 3.43
N ASP A 71 -4.65 18.08 4.60
CA ASP A 71 -5.45 17.14 5.40
C ASP A 71 -6.68 16.64 4.65
N ALA A 72 -7.36 17.50 3.90
CA ALA A 72 -8.49 17.12 3.06
C ALA A 72 -8.12 16.05 2.00
N GLU A 73 -6.90 16.11 1.45
CA GLU A 73 -6.44 15.12 0.47
C GLU A 73 -6.11 13.78 1.14
N TYR A 74 -5.49 13.81 2.32
CA TYR A 74 -5.29 12.62 3.13
C TYR A 74 -6.62 11.98 3.55
N GLU A 75 -7.58 12.78 3.99
CA GLU A 75 -8.91 12.32 4.39
C GLU A 75 -9.65 11.69 3.21
N SER A 76 -9.61 12.29 2.01
CA SER A 76 -10.19 11.68 0.80
C SER A 76 -9.60 10.31 0.49
N ILE A 77 -8.26 10.19 0.52
CA ILE A 77 -7.57 8.90 0.29
C ILE A 77 -7.97 7.88 1.35
N ARG A 78 -7.99 8.29 2.63
CA ARG A 78 -8.34 7.43 3.75
C ARG A 78 -9.78 6.93 3.60
N ASP A 79 -10.72 7.81 3.30
CA ASP A 79 -12.14 7.49 3.26
C ASP A 79 -12.45 6.58 2.06
N GLU A 80 -11.88 6.84 0.89
CA GLU A 80 -12.02 5.96 -0.28
C GLU A 80 -11.41 4.56 -0.06
N LEU A 81 -10.26 4.47 0.63
CA LEU A 81 -9.68 3.18 1.02
C LEU A 81 -10.48 2.47 2.13
N ALA A 82 -11.25 3.21 2.94
CA ALA A 82 -12.08 2.66 4.01
C ALA A 82 -13.39 2.06 3.46
N ASP A 83 -14.01 2.76 2.50
CA ASP A 83 -15.28 2.35 1.88
C ASP A 83 -15.15 1.05 1.08
N ALA A 84 -13.95 0.73 0.62
CA ALA A 84 -13.68 -0.50 -0.12
C ALA A 84 -13.64 -1.79 0.75
N ALA A 85 -14.03 -1.73 2.04
CA ALA A 85 -14.24 -2.88 2.94
C ALA A 85 -12.99 -3.65 3.43
N TYR A 86 -11.82 -3.02 3.43
CA TYR A 86 -10.54 -3.70 3.60
C TYR A 86 -9.93 -3.73 5.01
N GLY A 87 -10.66 -3.37 6.05
CA GLY A 87 -10.06 -3.27 7.39
C GLY A 87 -8.92 -2.25 7.42
N LEU A 88 -9.21 -1.02 6.99
CA LEU A 88 -8.26 0.09 7.02
C LEU A 88 -7.84 0.43 8.45
N ARG A 89 -6.56 0.66 8.68
CA ARG A 89 -6.02 1.16 9.95
C ARG A 89 -4.98 2.24 9.72
N GLU A 90 -5.04 3.30 10.51
CA GLU A 90 -3.96 4.28 10.57
C GLU A 90 -2.71 3.64 11.20
N HIS A 91 -1.59 3.74 10.50
CA HIS A 91 -0.31 3.14 10.88
C HIS A 91 0.71 4.23 11.33
N GLY A 92 0.17 5.31 11.91
CA GLY A 92 0.93 6.46 12.41
C GLY A 92 1.67 7.26 11.34
N ALA A 93 2.60 8.10 11.78
CA ALA A 93 3.49 8.85 10.88
C ALA A 93 4.95 8.45 11.09
N ALA A 94 5.71 8.28 10.02
CA ALA A 94 7.16 8.03 10.06
C ALA A 94 7.83 8.55 8.77
N ASP A 95 9.09 8.95 8.87
CA ASP A 95 9.93 9.36 7.73
C ASP A 95 9.31 10.47 6.85
N GLY A 96 8.46 11.32 7.43
CA GLY A 96 7.76 12.39 6.69
C GLY A 96 6.48 11.93 5.97
N PHE A 97 5.95 10.75 6.28
CA PHE A 97 4.71 10.23 5.71
C PHE A 97 3.70 9.86 6.81
N ARG A 98 2.43 10.20 6.59
CA ARG A 98 1.29 9.54 7.22
C ARG A 98 1.12 8.16 6.57
N ARG A 99 0.89 7.13 7.36
CA ARG A 99 0.83 5.75 6.87
C ARG A 99 -0.56 5.18 7.09
N LEU A 100 -1.10 4.57 6.04
CA LEU A 100 -2.31 3.78 6.10
C LEU A 100 -1.94 2.31 5.89
N ARG A 101 -2.71 1.41 6.49
CA ARG A 101 -2.63 -0.02 6.25
C ARG A 101 -3.98 -0.53 5.82
N VAL A 102 -4.02 -1.05 4.60
CA VAL A 102 -5.18 -1.68 3.99
C VAL A 102 -5.02 -3.19 4.16
N GLY A 103 -6.01 -3.88 4.72
CA GLY A 103 -6.07 -5.35 4.68
C GLY A 103 -6.30 -5.80 3.25
N LEU A 104 -5.72 -6.94 2.86
CA LEU A 104 -5.86 -7.46 1.49
C LEU A 104 -6.60 -8.80 1.49
N THR A 105 -7.42 -9.06 2.52
CA THR A 105 -8.22 -10.26 2.63
C THR A 105 -9.68 -9.86 2.52
N ASP A 106 -10.44 -10.55 1.67
CA ASP A 106 -11.90 -10.52 1.74
C ASP A 106 -12.32 -10.99 3.15
N SER A 107 -13.13 -10.20 3.85
CA SER A 107 -13.47 -10.42 5.26
C SER A 107 -14.80 -11.16 5.40
#